data_AF-A0A942N615-F1
#
_entry.id   AF-A0A942N615-F1
#
_cell.length_a   1.000
_cell.length_b   1.000
_cell.length_c   1.000
_cell.angle_alpha   90.00
_cell.angle_beta   90.00
_cell.angle_gamma   90.00
#
_symmetry.space_group_name_H-M   'P 1'
#
loop_
_entity.id
_entity.type
_entity.pdbx_description
1 polymer ?
#
loop_
_entity_poly.entity_id
_entity_poly.type
_entity_poly.pdbx_seq_one_letter_code
_entity_poly.pdbx_strand_id
1 'polypeptide(L)'
;MSLYRGGDGSTKEKAIIILANSEYEGVSAEWDYLQDKFGTWDLEEQTFLEDGNRRYDIMKIIYHLGQKRKEVWFDVSDFYGRE
;
A
#
# COMPACT_ATOMS: atom_id res chain seq x y z
N MET A 1 -6.76 -5.41 -15.22
CA MET A 1 -6.79 -6.31 -14.05
C MET A 1 -6.34 -5.49 -12.86
N SER A 2 -7.04 -5.55 -11.73
CA SER A 2 -6.56 -4.88 -10.52
C SER A 2 -5.35 -5.64 -10.00
N LEU A 3 -4.23 -4.95 -9.80
CA LEU A 3 -2.95 -5.50 -9.30
C LEU A 3 -2.96 -5.67 -7.76
N TYR A 4 -4.14 -5.76 -7.15
CA TYR A 4 -4.29 -5.87 -5.71
C TYR A 4 -5.50 -6.72 -5.32
N ARG A 5 -5.41 -7.40 -4.18
CA ARG A 5 -6.50 -8.20 -3.58
C ARG A 5 -6.40 -8.27 -2.06
N GLY A 6 -7.41 -8.80 -1.40
CA GLY A 6 -7.36 -9.09 0.04
C GLY A 6 -8.02 -8.02 0.91
N GLY A 7 -7.37 -7.65 2.02
CA GLY A 7 -7.96 -6.86 3.10
C GLY A 7 -8.18 -5.38 2.75
N ASP A 8 -8.53 -4.58 3.77
CA ASP A 8 -8.85 -3.16 3.64
C ASP A 8 -7.68 -2.22 3.96
N GLY A 9 -6.51 -2.78 4.28
CA GLY A 9 -5.29 -2.07 4.64
C GLY A 9 -5.32 -1.42 6.02
N SER A 10 -6.34 -1.69 6.86
CA SER A 10 -6.47 -1.04 8.17
C SER A 10 -5.50 -1.56 9.23
N THR A 11 -4.97 -2.77 9.05
CA THR A 11 -3.99 -3.40 9.93
C THR A 11 -3.09 -4.31 9.10
N LYS A 12 -2.00 -4.76 9.71
CA LYS A 12 -1.10 -5.77 9.15
C LYS A 12 -1.82 -7.05 8.69
N GLU A 13 -2.74 -7.59 9.49
CA GLU A 13 -3.49 -8.81 9.17
C GLU A 13 -4.49 -8.60 8.03
N LYS A 14 -4.87 -7.34 7.80
CA LYS A 14 -5.78 -6.91 6.74
C LYS A 14 -5.05 -6.13 5.65
N ALA A 15 -3.74 -6.32 5.50
CA ALA A 15 -2.97 -5.65 4.48
C ALA A 15 -3.53 -5.94 3.08
N ILE A 16 -3.44 -4.94 2.20
CA ILE A 16 -3.80 -5.06 0.79
C ILE A 16 -2.64 -5.78 0.10
N ILE A 17 -2.90 -6.94 -0.47
CA ILE A 17 -1.87 -7.72 -1.16
C ILE A 17 -1.69 -7.14 -2.55
N ILE A 18 -0.50 -6.64 -2.84
CA ILE A 18 -0.12 -6.18 -4.16
C ILE A 18 0.45 -7.35 -4.95
N LEU A 19 -0.04 -7.54 -6.17
CA LEU A 19 0.39 -8.57 -7.11
C LEU A 19 1.09 -7.87 -8.27
N ALA A 20 2.41 -7.95 -8.32
CA ALA A 20 3.23 -7.30 -9.33
C ALA A 20 4.44 -8.15 -9.70
N ASN A 21 4.96 -7.96 -10.91
CA ASN A 21 6.10 -8.72 -11.41
C ASN A 21 7.44 -7.99 -11.18
N SER A 22 7.39 -6.69 -10.87
CA SER A 22 8.56 -5.86 -10.57
C SER A 22 8.23 -4.84 -9.49
N GLU A 23 9.28 -4.28 -8.87
CA GLU A 23 9.12 -3.19 -7.90
C GLU A 23 8.42 -1.97 -8.49
N TYR A 24 8.73 -1.60 -9.74
CA TYR A 24 8.08 -0.48 -10.40
C TYR A 24 6.56 -0.68 -10.55
N GLU A 25 6.14 -1.87 -11.01
CA GLU A 25 4.72 -2.21 -11.12
C GLU A 25 4.04 -2.24 -9.74
N GLY A 26 4.73 -2.80 -8.74
CA GLY A 26 4.21 -2.92 -7.38
C GLY A 26 3.98 -1.56 -6.72
N VAL A 27 4.97 -0.67 -6.75
CA VAL A 27 4.85 0.68 -6.20
C VAL A 27 3.77 1.46 -6.94
N SER A 28 3.71 1.40 -8.27
CA SER A 28 2.63 2.07 -9.02
C SER A 28 1.24 1.62 -8.56
N ALA A 29 1.06 0.31 -8.29
CA ALA A 29 -0.21 -0.24 -7.84
C ALA A 29 -0.63 0.25 -6.44
N GLU A 30 0.30 0.50 -5.54
CA GLU A 30 0.02 1.08 -4.21
C GLU A 30 -0.50 2.52 -4.33
N TRP A 31 0.18 3.34 -5.13
CA TRP A 31 -0.21 4.72 -5.39
C TRP A 31 -1.56 4.82 -6.10
N ASP A 32 -1.79 3.97 -7.10
CA ASP A 32 -3.06 3.87 -7.81
C ASP A 32 -4.20 3.48 -6.85
N TYR A 33 -3.96 2.51 -5.95
CA TYR A 33 -4.96 2.14 -4.93
C TYR A 33 -5.34 3.33 -4.05
N LEU A 34 -4.36 4.09 -3.56
CA LEU A 34 -4.62 5.26 -2.72
C LEU A 34 -5.37 6.35 -3.50
N GLN A 35 -4.98 6.61 -4.74
CA GLN A 35 -5.61 7.58 -5.63
C GLN A 35 -7.07 7.23 -5.91
N ASP A 36 -7.36 5.97 -6.24
CA ASP A 36 -8.71 5.47 -6.51
C ASP A 36 -9.58 5.51 -5.24
N LYS A 37 -9.00 5.18 -4.09
CA LYS A 37 -9.74 5.03 -2.83
C LYS A 37 -10.00 6.36 -2.12
N PHE A 38 -9.02 7.26 -2.12
CA PHE A 38 -9.03 8.46 -1.29
C PHE A 38 -9.08 9.76 -2.10
N GLY A 39 -8.96 9.70 -3.43
CA GLY A 39 -8.93 10.89 -4.27
C GLY A 39 -7.61 11.64 -4.09
N THR A 40 -7.66 12.96 -3.91
CA THR A 40 -6.44 13.73 -3.63
C THR A 40 -6.00 13.53 -2.19
N TRP A 41 -4.72 13.20 -2.01
CA TRP A 41 -4.09 12.98 -0.72
C TRP A 41 -2.62 13.43 -0.74
N ASP A 42 -2.10 13.74 0.45
CA ASP A 42 -0.68 14.01 0.69
C ASP A 42 -0.08 12.85 1.50
N LEU A 43 1.15 12.47 1.16
CA LEU A 43 1.91 11.49 1.94
C LEU A 43 2.46 12.16 3.21
N GLU A 44 2.12 11.62 4.38
CA GLU A 44 2.66 12.07 5.66
C GLU A 44 3.91 11.26 6.03
N GLU A 45 3.86 9.94 5.89
CA GLU A 45 4.96 9.03 6.21
C GLU A 45 4.84 7.75 5.38
N GLN A 46 5.97 7.18 4.98
CA GLN A 46 6.04 5.85 4.39
C GLN A 46 7.11 5.03 5.12
N THR A 47 6.74 3.82 5.53
CA THR A 47 7.57 2.95 6.36
C THR A 47 7.54 1.53 5.83
N PHE A 48 8.72 1.00 5.55
CA PHE A 48 8.92 -0.40 5.23
C PHE A 48 9.09 -1.24 6.50
N LEU A 49 8.42 -2.39 6.57
CA LEU A 49 8.52 -3.33 7.68
C LEU A 49 8.70 -4.77 7.17
N GLU A 50 9.73 -5.45 7.66
CA GLU A 50 9.86 -6.90 7.53
C GLU A 50 9.37 -7.60 8.80
N ASP A 51 8.53 -8.62 8.63
CA ASP A 51 8.11 -9.52 9.71
C ASP A 51 8.12 -10.97 9.22
N GLY A 52 9.20 -11.68 9.56
CA GLY A 52 9.44 -13.04 9.09
C GLY A 52 9.56 -13.08 7.57
N ASN A 53 8.66 -13.81 6.91
CA ASN A 53 8.63 -13.95 5.45
C ASN A 53 7.72 -12.90 4.77
N ARG A 54 7.13 -12.00 5.55
CA ARG A 54 6.25 -10.96 5.04
C ARG A 54 6.96 -9.63 5.02
N ARG A 55 6.70 -8.86 3.97
CA ARG A 55 7.19 -7.50 3.79
C ARG A 55 5.99 -6.59 3.60
N TYR A 56 6.01 -5.49 4.32
CA TYR A 56 4.93 -4.52 4.29
C TYR A 56 5.47 -3.16 3.91
N ASP A 57 4.71 -2.45 3.09
CA ASP A 57 4.83 -1.01 2.97
C ASP A 57 3.64 -0.35 3.67
N ILE A 58 3.92 0.63 4.52
CA ILE A 58 2.93 1.28 5.37
C ILE A 58 2.93 2.76 5.00
N MET A 59 1.83 3.20 4.39
CA MET A 59 1.67 4.60 4.00
C MET A 59 0.67 5.30 4.92
N LYS A 60 1.13 6.35 5.59
CA LYS A 60 0.26 7.30 6.30
C LYS A 60 -0.01 8.47 5.39
N ILE A 61 -1.28 8.69 5.07
CA ILE A 61 -1.73 9.76 4.19
C ILE A 61 -2.68 10.72 4.92
N ILE A 62 -2.71 11.96 4.44
CA ILE A 62 -3.74 12.94 4.75
C ILE A 62 -4.58 13.12 3.48
N TYR A 63 -5.86 12.78 3.51
CA TYR A 63 -6.74 12.97 2.36
C TYR A 63 -7.72 14.11 2.57
N HIS A 64 -7.93 14.91 1.53
CA HIS A 64 -8.61 16.21 1.63
C HIS A 64 -10.13 16.10 1.82
N LEU A 65 -10.72 14.93 1.60
CA LEU A 65 -12.12 14.67 1.92
C LEU A 65 -12.30 14.57 3.45
N GLY A 66 -12.35 15.75 4.09
CA GLY A 66 -12.57 15.91 5.53
C GLY A 66 -11.28 15.99 6.38
N GLN A 67 -10.12 16.26 5.77
CA GLN A 67 -8.82 16.36 6.46
C GLN A 67 -8.52 15.17 7.37
N LYS A 68 -8.66 13.97 6.83
CA LYS A 68 -8.53 12.74 7.61
C LYS A 68 -7.17 12.11 7.39
N ARG A 69 -6.58 11.63 8.47
CA ARG A 69 -5.39 10.78 8.44
C ARG A 69 -5.80 9.33 8.27
N LYS A 70 -5.05 8.60 7.45
CA LYS A 70 -5.22 7.16 7.29
C LYS A 70 -3.86 6.49 7.17
N GLU A 71 -3.66 5.46 7.98
CA GLU A 71 -2.60 4.48 7.78
C GLU A 71 -3.14 3.35 6.91
N VAL A 72 -2.38 2.96 5.89
CA VAL A 72 -2.71 1.92 4.93
C VAL A 72 -1.54 0.95 4.86
N TRP A 73 -1.84 -0.33 5.08
CA TRP A 73 -0.89 -1.43 5.04
C TRP A 73 -0.99 -2.16 3.70
N PHE A 74 0.13 -2.28 3.00
CA PHE A 74 0.30 -3.07 1.79
C PHE A 74 1.21 -4.27 2.09
N ASP A 75 0.83 -5.46 1.63
CA ASP A 75 1.70 -6.63 1.61
C ASP A 75 2.40 -6.68 0.26
N VAL A 76 3.70 -6.38 0.29
CA VAL A 76 4.59 -6.27 -0.88
C VAL A 76 5.50 -7.49 -1.03
N SER A 77 5.22 -8.55 -0.27
CA SER A 77 6.05 -9.76 -0.23
C SER A 77 6.24 -10.42 -1.59
N ASP A 78 5.28 -10.23 -2.50
CA ASP A 78 5.31 -10.87 -3.81
C ASP A 78 6.27 -10.22 -4.80
N PHE A 79 6.59 -8.93 -4.67
CA PHE A 79 7.44 -8.25 -5.66
C PHE A 79 8.70 -7.62 -5.08
N TYR A 80 8.74 -7.34 -3.78
CA TYR A 80 9.88 -6.65 -3.17
C TYR A 80 11.16 -7.50 -3.26
N GLY A 81 12.23 -6.92 -3.81
CA GLY A 81 13.50 -7.58 -4.11
C GLY A 81 13.56 -8.29 -5.47
N ARG A 82 12.59 -8.03 -6.35
CA ARG A 82 12.59 -8.51 -7.75
C ARG A 82 12.78 -7.31 -8.69
N GLU A 83 13.84 -7.35 -9.50
CA GLU A 83 14.13 -6.37 -10.57
C GLU A 83 13.32 -6.64 -11.84
#